data_AF-A0A0F2PM03-F1
#
_entry.id   AF-A0A0F2PM03-F1
#
_cell.length_a   1.000
_cell.length_b   1.000
_cell.length_c   1.000
_cell.angle_alpha   90.00
_cell.angle_beta   90.00
_cell.angle_gamma   90.00
#
_symmetry.space_group_name_H-M   'P 1'
#
loop_
_entity.id
_entity.type
_entity.pdbx_description
1 polymer ?
#
loop_
_entity_poly.entity_id
_entity_poly.type
_entity_poly.pdbx_seq_one_letter_code
_entity_poly.pdbx_strand_id
1 'polypeptide(L)' 'MSELQRRRIEEHLFRCGYSRFMLQRMDLRRLTSCYNWEREKQRRKRYVASQQQAAKIRQEFTKNSKPKKLR' A
#
# COMPACT_ATOMS: atom_id res chain seq x y z
N MET A 1 23.15 -1.69 9.80
CA MET A 1 21.85 -2.38 9.95
C MET A 1 22.08 -3.66 10.73
N SER A 2 21.28 -3.96 11.74
CA SER A 2 21.43 -5.20 12.51
C SER A 2 20.93 -6.42 11.74
N GLU A 3 21.40 -7.62 12.09
CA GLU A 3 20.93 -8.87 11.47
C GLU A 3 19.42 -9.07 11.65
N LEU A 4 18.89 -8.70 12.81
CA LEU A 4 17.44 -8.76 13.07
C LEU A 4 16.66 -7.83 12.13
N GLN A 5 17.16 -6.62 11.89
CA GLN A 5 16.54 -5.68 10.94
C GLN A 5 16.58 -6.25 9.51
N ARG A 6 17.72 -6.83 9.10
CA ARG A 6 17.85 -7.47 7.79
C ARG A 6 16.82 -8.61 7.62
N ARG A 7 16.70 -9.52 8.59
CA ARG A 7 15.73 -10.63 8.54
C ARG A 7 14.28 -10.14 8.42
N ARG A 8 13.91 -9.09 9.17
CA ARG A 8 12.57 -8.49 9.09
C ARG A 8 12.28 -7.92 7.69
N ILE A 9 13.27 -7.28 7.07
CA ILE A 9 13.14 -6.77 5.71
C ILE A 9 12.98 -7.90 4.70
N GLU A 10 13.84 -8.92 4.77
CA GLU A 10 13.78 -10.09 3.89
C GLU A 10 12.44 -10.81 4.02
N GLU A 11 11.94 -10.98 5.25
CA GLU A 11 10.63 -11.60 5.49
C GLU A 11 9.48 -10.75 4.90
N HIS A 12 9.53 -9.43 5.05
CA HIS A 12 8.55 -8.55 4.44
C HIS A 12 8.55 -8.66 2.91
N LEU A 13 9.73 -8.60 2.29
CA LEU A 13 9.87 -8.71 0.84
C LEU A 13 9.44 -10.09 0.34
N PHE A 14 9.73 -11.14 1.10
CA PHE A 14 9.23 -12.48 0.80
C PHE A 14 7.70 -12.53 0.79
N ARG A 15 7.04 -11.93 1.80
CA ARG A 15 5.57 -11.79 1.83
C ARG A 15 5.03 -10.93 0.68
N CYS A 16 5.83 -10.01 0.14
CA CYS A 16 5.52 -9.22 -1.05
C CYS A 16 5.75 -9.98 -2.38
N GLY A 17 6.25 -11.23 -2.33
CA GLY A 17 6.42 -12.09 -3.51
C GLY A 17 7.85 -12.22 -4.03
N TYR A 18 8.85 -11.65 -3.35
CA TYR A 18 10.26 -11.84 -3.73
C TYR A 18 10.74 -13.23 -3.32
N SER A 19 11.61 -13.86 -4.11
CA SER A 19 12.15 -15.17 -3.76
C SER A 19 13.24 -15.08 -2.68
N ARG A 20 13.30 -16.07 -1.77
CA ARG A 20 14.34 -16.11 -0.71
C ARG A 20 15.76 -16.12 -1.29
N PHE A 21 15.96 -16.86 -2.38
CA PHE A 21 17.26 -16.94 -3.06
C PHE A 21 17.72 -15.56 -3.58
N MET A 22 16.81 -14.77 -4.16
CA MET A 22 17.13 -13.42 -4.62
C MET A 22 17.50 -12.51 -3.45
N LEU A 23 16.72 -12.56 -2.36
CA LEU A 23 16.92 -11.71 -1.19
C LEU A 23 18.25 -11.99 -0.47
N GLN A 24 18.65 -13.26 -0.36
CA GLN A 24 19.92 -13.64 0.24
C GLN A 24 21.14 -13.11 -0.54
N ARG A 25 21.02 -13.00 -1.87
CA ARG A 25 22.08 -12.52 -2.76
C ARG A 25 22.07 -10.99 -2.96
N MET A 26 21.03 -10.30 -2.50
CA MET A 26 20.97 -8.84 -2.59
C MET A 26 21.92 -8.19 -1.58
N ASP A 27 22.60 -7.15 -2.04
CA ASP A 27 23.33 -6.26 -1.15
C ASP A 27 22.34 -5.42 -0.32
N LEU A 28 22.86 -4.90 0.79
CA LEU A 28 22.09 -4.17 1.78
C LEU A 28 21.33 -2.97 1.19
N ARG A 29 21.95 -2.27 0.23
CA ARG A 29 21.39 -1.07 -0.38
C ARG A 29 20.20 -1.41 -1.26
N ARG A 30 20.31 -2.43 -2.13
CA ARG A 30 19.18 -2.89 -2.94
C ARG A 30 18.05 -3.44 -2.08
N LEU A 31 18.39 -4.24 -1.06
CA LEU A 31 17.41 -4.80 -0.13
C LEU A 31 16.59 -3.69 0.54
N THR A 32 17.25 -2.64 1.05
CA THR A 32 16.60 -1.49 1.68
C THR A 32 15.75 -0.70 0.68
N SER A 33 16.25 -0.53 -0.55
CA SER A 33 15.52 0.18 -1.62
C SER A 33 14.24 -0.56 -2.01
N CYS A 34 14.29 -1.88 -2.22
CA CYS A 34 13.11 -2.71 -2.50
C CYS A 34 12.09 -2.64 -1.36
N TYR A 35 12.56 -2.71 -0.11
CA TYR A 35 11.69 -2.60 1.06
C TYR A 35 10.95 -1.27 1.12
N ASN A 36 11.67 -0.17 0.93
CA ASN A 36 11.07 1.17 0.93
C ASN A 36 10.05 1.34 -0.21
N TRP A 37 10.37 0.81 -1.39
CA TRP A 37 9.46 0.80 -2.53
C TRP A 37 8.15 0.07 -2.25
N GLU A 38 8.22 -1.16 -1.73
CA GLU A 38 7.02 -1.94 -1.40
C GLU A 38 6.19 -1.30 -0.28
N ARG A 39 6.85 -0.70 0.72
CA ARG A 39 6.18 0.08 1.77
C ARG A 39 5.43 1.28 1.21
N GLU A 40 6.04 2.03 0.30
CA GLU A 40 5.43 3.20 -0.33
C GLU A 40 4.26 2.78 -1.24
N LYS A 41 4.42 1.70 -2.00
CA LYS A 41 3.34 1.10 -2.81
C LYS A 41 2.14 0.71 -1.95
N GLN A 42 2.34 0.09 -0.79
CA GLN A 42 1.26 -0.23 0.15
C GLN A 42 0.59 1.03 0.71
N ARG A 43 1.38 2.07 1.05
CA ARG A 43 0.86 3.36 1.51
C ARG A 43 -0.04 4.00 0.45
N ARG A 44 0.41 4.06 -0.81
CA ARG A 44 -0.37 4.61 -1.93
C ARG A 44 -1.66 3.85 -2.17
N LYS A 45 -1.65 2.51 -2.11
CA LYS A 45 -2.88 1.70 -2.21
C LYS A 45 -3.92 2.07 -1.15
N ARG A 46 -3.49 2.23 0.11
CA ARG A 46 -4.38 2.66 1.21
C ARG A 46 -4.91 4.07 1.01
N TYR A 47 -4.06 4.98 0.56
CA TYR A 47 -4.49 6.35 0.26
C TYR A 47 -5.56 6.38 -0.83
N VAL A 48 -5.35 5.68 -1.95
CA VAL A 48 -6.34 5.58 -3.03
C VAL A 48 -7.65 4.95 -2.52
N ALA A 49 -7.58 3.89 -1.73
CA ALA A 49 -8.77 3.27 -1.14
C ALA A 49 -9.55 4.25 -0.25
N SER A 50 -8.85 5.06 0.56
CA SER A 50 -9.49 6.09 1.40
C SER A 50 -10.16 7.19 0.57
N GLN A 51 -9.55 7.63 -0.53
CA GLN A 51 -10.14 8.61 -1.45
C GLN A 51 -11.38 8.06 -2.15
N GLN A 52 -11.34 6.79 -2.57
CA GLN A 52 -12.50 6.12 -3.16
C GLN A 52 -13.65 5.97 -2.15
N GLN A 53 -13.35 5.64 -0.90
CA GLN A 53 -14.36 5.57 0.16
C GLN A 53 -14.98 6.94 0.45
N ALA A 54 -14.15 8.00 0.56
CA ALA A 54 -14.64 9.36 0.73
C ALA A 54 -15.50 9.82 -0.45
N ALA A 55 -15.11 9.48 -1.69
CA ALA A 55 -15.89 9.78 -2.88
C ALA A 55 -17.24 9.05 -2.89
N LYS A 56 -17.28 7.78 -2.47
CA LYS A 56 -18.54 7.01 -2.34
C LYS A 56 -19.50 7.65 -1.34
N ILE A 57 -18.99 8.07 -0.17
CA ILE A 57 -19.79 8.79 0.84
C ILE A 57 -20.38 10.08 0.24
N ARG A 58 -19.57 10.90 -0.45
CA ARG A 58 -20.05 12.12 -1.13
C ARG A 58 -21.14 11.83 -2.17
N GLN A 59 -21.03 10.74 -2.92
CA GLN A 59 -22.06 10.34 -3.88
C GLN A 59 -23.37 9.91 -3.19
N GLU A 60 -23.32 9.22 -2.06
CA GLU A 60 -24.51 8.83 -1.30
C GLU A 60 -25.24 10.07 -0.75
N PHE A 61 -24.51 11.05 -0.21
CA PHE A 61 -25.11 12.31 0.25
C PHE A 61 -25.75 13.13 -0.89
N THR A 62 -25.14 13.16 -2.07
CA THR A 62 -25.68 13.91 -3.23
C THR A 62 -26.83 13.21 -3.94
N LYS A 63 -26.97 11.88 -3.82
CA LYS A 63 -28.15 11.15 -4.33
C LYS A 63 -29.41 11.44 -3.50
N ASN A 64 -29.27 11.63 -2.19
CA ASN A 64 -30.38 11.94 -1.29
C ASN A 64 -30.83 13.42 -1.32
N SER A 65 -30.07 14.30 -1.96
CA SER A 65 -30.39 15.74 -2.03
C SER A 65 -31.05 16.18 -3.34
N LYS A 66 -31.42 15.27 -4.25
CA LYS A 66 -32.20 15.66 -5.44
C LYS A 66 -33.58 16.15 -4.99
N PRO A 67 -33.95 17.42 -5.23
CA PRO A 67 -35.28 17.89 -4.89
C PRO A 67 -36.27 17.11 -5.75
N LYS A 68 -37.24 16.44 -5.10
CA LYS A 68 -38.45 15.99 -5.78
C LYS A 68 -39.01 17.23 -6.48
N LYS A 69 -38.98 17.25 -7.82
CA LYS A 69 -39.75 18.23 -8.57
C LYS A 69 -41.21 17.97 -8.22
N LEU A 70 -41.78 18.78 -7.32
CA LEU A 70 -43.21 18.87 -7.15
C LEU A 70 -43.75 19.36 -8.49
N ARG A 71 -44.52 18.49 -9.14
CA ARG A 71 -45.23 18.77 -10.38
C ARG A 71 -46.70 18.88 -10.03
#